data_AF-A0A0D2P048-F1
#
_entry.id   AF-A0A0D2P048-F1
#
_cell.length_a   1.000
_cell.length_b   1.000
_cell.length_c   1.000
_cell.angle_alpha   90.00
_cell.angle_beta   90.00
_cell.angle_gamma   90.00
#
_symmetry.space_group_name_H-M   'P 1'
#
loop_
_entity.id
_entity.type
_entity.pdbx_description
1 polymer ?
#
loop_
_entity_poly.entity_id
_entity_poly.type
_entity_poly.pdbx_seq_one_letter_code
_entity_poly.pdbx_strand_id
1 'polypeptide(L)'
;DRPVRIYADGVYDLFHFGHALQLRQAKLSFPSVYLLVGVNSDDQVWAHKARTVMIHAERLEAARHCRWVDEIVAEAPWVIDEAFLAKYEIDYVAHDEDAYASAGHDDVYGYVKSQGKFIPTRRTPGVSTSELLERIVSGYRNRDFDEKLTKMGHAELRAEGSDYDGQSRRAS
;
A
#
# COMPACT_ATOMS: atom_id res chain seq x y z
N ASP A 1 -18.32 -14.68 22.64
CA ASP A 1 -17.37 -13.55 22.65
C ASP A 1 -17.37 -12.83 21.32
N ARG A 2 -17.23 -11.49 21.34
CA ARG A 2 -17.13 -10.70 20.09
C ARG A 2 -15.75 -10.93 19.44
N PRO A 3 -15.65 -10.96 18.10
CA PRO A 3 -14.35 -10.99 17.43
C PRO A 3 -13.48 -9.78 17.83
N VAL A 4 -12.16 -9.99 17.88
CA VAL A 4 -11.19 -8.91 18.07
C VAL A 4 -11.20 -8.03 16.82
N ARG A 5 -11.42 -6.73 16.97
CA ARG A 5 -11.51 -5.78 15.87
C ARG A 5 -10.13 -5.18 15.63
N ILE A 6 -9.56 -5.49 14.48
CA ILE A 6 -8.23 -5.01 14.09
C ILE A 6 -8.37 -4.06 12.93
N TYR A 7 -7.64 -2.95 12.99
CA TYR A 7 -7.52 -2.00 11.90
C TYR A 7 -6.14 -2.12 11.27
N ALA A 8 -6.07 -2.27 9.95
CA ALA A 8 -4.84 -2.14 9.18
C ALA A 8 -5.06 -1.06 8.13
N ASP A 9 -4.09 -0.19 7.91
CA ASP A 9 -4.19 0.88 6.94
C ASP A 9 -3.04 0.90 5.95
N GLY A 10 -3.27 1.63 4.87
CA GLY A 10 -2.26 1.90 3.88
C GLY A 10 -2.80 2.58 2.63
N VAL A 11 -1.87 2.95 1.76
CA VAL A 11 -2.20 3.50 0.45
C VAL A 11 -2.78 2.42 -0.46
N TYR A 12 -2.21 1.21 -0.42
CA TYR A 12 -2.67 0.07 -1.21
C TYR A 12 -2.67 0.27 -2.73
N ASP A 13 -1.78 1.15 -3.23
CA ASP A 13 -1.57 1.35 -4.66
C ASP A 13 -0.90 0.13 -5.32
N LEU A 14 -1.30 -0.18 -6.55
CA LEU A 14 -0.95 -1.40 -7.28
C LEU A 14 -1.11 -2.65 -6.39
N PHE A 15 -2.30 -2.84 -5.81
CA PHE A 15 -2.53 -3.85 -4.78
C PHE A 15 -1.95 -5.23 -5.16
N HIS A 16 -0.94 -5.67 -4.41
CA HIS A 16 -0.15 -6.86 -4.71
C HIS A 16 -0.15 -7.85 -3.54
N PHE A 17 0.42 -9.03 -3.76
CA PHE A 17 0.44 -10.10 -2.76
C PHE A 17 1.15 -9.71 -1.45
N GLY A 18 2.10 -8.78 -1.48
CA GLY A 18 2.69 -8.20 -0.26
C GLY A 18 1.65 -7.54 0.66
N HIS A 19 0.70 -6.77 0.12
CA HIS A 19 -0.40 -6.20 0.89
C HIS A 19 -1.33 -7.29 1.43
N ALA A 20 -1.73 -8.24 0.57
CA ALA A 20 -2.58 -9.35 0.99
C ALA A 20 -1.95 -10.20 2.12
N LEU A 21 -0.63 -10.41 2.10
CA LEU A 21 0.08 -11.15 3.15
C LEU A 21 0.26 -10.34 4.45
N GLN A 22 0.35 -9.01 4.38
CA GLN A 22 0.28 -8.15 5.57
C GLN A 22 -1.11 -8.22 6.21
N LEU A 23 -2.18 -8.07 5.42
CA LEU A 23 -3.56 -8.22 5.90
C LEU A 23 -3.85 -9.62 6.45
N ARG A 24 -3.25 -10.66 5.87
CA ARG A 24 -3.31 -12.03 6.40
C ARG A 24 -2.74 -12.12 7.82
N GLN A 25 -1.59 -11.48 8.07
CA GLN A 25 -0.97 -11.49 9.40
C GLN A 25 -1.91 -10.84 10.43
N ALA A 26 -2.52 -9.70 10.07
CA ALA A 26 -3.51 -9.04 10.92
C ALA A 26 -4.72 -9.95 11.19
N LYS A 27 -5.33 -10.53 10.15
CA LYS A 27 -6.51 -11.41 10.25
C LYS A 27 -6.27 -12.68 11.08
N LEU A 28 -5.03 -13.18 11.12
CA LEU A 28 -4.67 -14.42 11.82
C LEU A 28 -3.99 -14.20 13.18
N SER A 29 -3.94 -12.96 13.66
CA SER A 29 -3.28 -12.61 14.93
C SER A 29 -4.00 -13.14 16.18
N PHE A 30 -5.31 -13.41 16.09
CA PHE A 30 -6.11 -14.03 17.15
C PHE A 30 -7.02 -15.13 16.57
N PRO A 31 -7.61 -16.00 17.42
CA PRO A 31 -8.53 -17.05 16.96
C PRO A 31 -9.78 -16.54 16.22
N SER A 32 -10.26 -15.33 16.55
CA SER A 32 -11.42 -14.70 15.91
C SER A 32 -11.17 -13.20 15.76
N VAL A 33 -11.02 -12.75 14.51
CA VAL A 33 -10.71 -11.37 14.14
C VAL A 33 -11.74 -10.84 13.15
N TYR A 34 -12.14 -9.58 13.33
CA TYR A 34 -12.83 -8.75 12.34
C TYR A 34 -11.85 -7.67 11.88
N LEU A 35 -11.40 -7.75 10.63
CA LEU A 35 -10.37 -6.89 10.06
C LEU A 35 -11.01 -5.75 9.25
N LEU A 36 -10.87 -4.54 9.79
CA LEU A 36 -11.11 -3.30 9.10
C LEU A 36 -9.86 -2.89 8.33
N VAL A 37 -10.02 -2.50 7.07
CA VAL A 37 -8.92 -2.00 6.24
C VAL A 37 -9.18 -0.57 5.81
N GLY A 38 -8.34 0.33 6.31
CA GLY A 38 -8.34 1.75 5.94
C GLY A 38 -7.54 2.02 4.68
N VAL A 39 -8.14 2.71 3.72
CA VAL A 39 -7.46 3.11 2.48
C VAL A 39 -7.36 4.63 2.42
N ASN A 40 -6.16 5.19 2.50
CA ASN A 40 -5.98 6.64 2.49
C ASN A 40 -6.47 7.27 1.17
N SER A 41 -7.09 8.45 1.24
CA SER A 41 -7.58 9.18 0.07
C SER A 41 -6.44 9.71 -0.81
N ASP A 42 -6.73 10.03 -2.07
CA ASP A 42 -5.72 10.61 -2.98
C ASP A 42 -5.17 11.93 -2.42
N ASP A 43 -6.01 12.78 -1.86
CA ASP A 43 -5.62 14.07 -1.26
C ASP A 43 -4.64 13.90 -0.10
N GLN A 44 -4.92 12.97 0.83
CA GLN A 44 -4.00 12.66 1.92
C GLN A 44 -2.68 12.11 1.41
N VAL A 45 -2.73 11.19 0.45
CA VAL A 45 -1.52 10.59 -0.11
C VAL A 45 -0.67 11.65 -0.79
N TRP A 46 -1.26 12.60 -1.52
CA TRP A 46 -0.49 13.67 -2.18
C TRP A 46 0.06 14.71 -1.21
N ALA A 47 -0.58 14.91 -0.06
CA ALA A 47 -0.09 15.80 1.00
C ALA A 47 1.10 15.22 1.75
N HIS A 48 1.19 13.89 1.88
CA HIS A 48 2.15 13.24 2.76
C HIS A 48 3.12 12.27 2.07
N LYS A 49 2.88 11.89 0.80
CA LYS A 49 3.62 10.86 0.08
C LYS A 49 3.65 11.12 -1.44
N ALA A 50 4.35 10.25 -2.17
CA ALA A 50 4.33 10.19 -3.63
C ALA A 50 2.93 9.82 -4.17
N ARG A 51 2.65 10.30 -5.39
CA ARG A 51 1.40 10.02 -6.11
C ARG A 51 1.21 8.53 -6.37
N THR A 52 -0.04 8.12 -6.46
CA THR A 52 -0.46 6.76 -6.82
C THR A 52 -0.66 6.60 -8.31
N VAL A 53 -0.55 5.36 -8.79
CA VAL A 53 -1.00 4.96 -10.13
C VAL A 53 -2.52 4.76 -10.15
N MET A 54 -3.04 4.04 -9.16
CA MET A 54 -4.46 3.77 -9.02
C MET A 54 -5.16 4.94 -8.30
N ILE A 55 -6.34 5.32 -8.78
CA ILE A 55 -7.19 6.31 -8.09
C ILE A 55 -7.77 5.69 -6.81
N HIS A 56 -8.23 6.51 -5.87
CA HIS A 56 -8.76 6.04 -4.59
C HIS A 56 -9.85 4.96 -4.74
N ALA A 57 -10.80 5.15 -5.66
CA ALA A 57 -11.85 4.17 -5.93
C ALA A 57 -11.32 2.79 -6.35
N GLU A 58 -10.27 2.76 -7.18
CA GLU A 58 -9.65 1.49 -7.62
C GLU A 58 -8.91 0.81 -6.47
N ARG A 59 -8.24 1.58 -5.61
CA ARG A 59 -7.53 1.07 -4.43
C ARG A 59 -8.50 0.49 -3.39
N LEU A 60 -9.63 1.16 -3.19
CA LEU A 60 -10.73 0.67 -2.35
C LEU A 60 -11.26 -0.68 -2.86
N GLU A 61 -11.52 -0.79 -4.16
CA GLU A 61 -12.06 -2.02 -4.74
C GLU A 61 -11.04 -3.16 -4.73
N ALA A 62 -9.77 -2.86 -4.99
CA ALA A 62 -8.69 -3.84 -4.92
C ALA A 62 -8.54 -4.42 -3.50
N ALA A 63 -8.59 -3.57 -2.47
CA ALA A 63 -8.54 -4.01 -1.08
C ALA A 63 -9.82 -4.78 -0.68
N ARG A 64 -11.00 -4.35 -1.13
CA ARG A 64 -12.30 -4.99 -0.85
C ARG A 64 -12.33 -6.47 -1.26
N HIS A 65 -11.67 -6.81 -2.36
CA HIS A 65 -11.61 -8.19 -2.86
C HIS A 65 -10.50 -9.04 -2.24
N CYS A 66 -9.73 -8.49 -1.30
CA CYS A 66 -8.75 -9.27 -0.58
C CYS A 66 -9.46 -10.22 0.40
N ARG A 67 -9.16 -11.52 0.30
CA ARG A 67 -9.74 -12.61 1.12
C ARG A 67 -9.78 -12.33 2.63
N TRP A 68 -8.85 -11.55 3.14
CA TRP A 68 -8.66 -11.33 4.58
C TRP A 68 -9.49 -10.18 5.14
N VAL A 69 -10.06 -9.34 4.27
CA VAL A 69 -10.76 -8.10 4.64
C VAL A 69 -12.21 -8.39 4.95
N ASP A 70 -12.70 -7.87 6.08
CA ASP A 70 -14.13 -7.93 6.42
C ASP A 70 -14.84 -6.60 6.13
N GLU A 71 -14.16 -5.47 6.35
CA GLU A 71 -14.72 -4.12 6.18
C GLU A 71 -13.68 -3.17 5.56
N ILE A 72 -14.10 -2.33 4.61
CA ILE A 72 -13.29 -1.25 4.07
C ILE A 72 -13.69 0.07 4.73
N VAL A 73 -12.70 0.81 5.22
CA VAL A 73 -12.83 2.17 5.74
C VAL A 73 -12.26 3.14 4.70
N ALA A 74 -13.14 3.80 3.93
CA ALA A 74 -12.72 4.66 2.83
C ALA A 74 -12.05 5.96 3.29
N GLU A 75 -12.50 6.50 4.43
CA GLU A 75 -12.00 7.74 5.03
C GLU A 75 -10.96 7.42 6.11
N ALA A 76 -9.88 6.73 5.73
CA ALA A 76 -8.79 6.39 6.64
C ALA A 76 -8.02 7.65 7.05
N PRO A 77 -7.85 7.95 8.35
CA PRO A 77 -7.03 9.08 8.77
C PRO A 77 -5.54 8.79 8.50
N TRP A 78 -4.75 9.84 8.33
CA TRP A 78 -3.29 9.70 8.23
C TRP A 78 -2.63 9.41 9.58
N VAL A 79 -3.22 9.93 10.67
CA VAL A 79 -2.81 9.69 12.05
C VAL A 79 -4.01 9.18 12.82
N ILE A 80 -3.87 8.04 13.50
CA ILE A 80 -4.96 7.39 14.23
C ILE A 80 -5.07 8.02 15.63
N ASP A 81 -6.25 8.51 15.98
CA ASP A 81 -6.55 9.11 17.28
C ASP A 81 -7.57 8.29 18.10
N GLU A 82 -7.80 8.70 19.34
CA GLU A 82 -8.76 8.06 20.24
C GLU A 82 -10.18 8.03 19.68
N ALA A 83 -10.60 9.12 19.01
CA ALA A 83 -11.94 9.25 18.46
C ALA A 83 -12.18 8.23 17.34
N PHE A 84 -11.18 8.01 16.48
CA PHE A 84 -11.21 7.00 15.43
C PHE A 84 -11.25 5.59 16.00
N LEU A 85 -10.39 5.29 16.99
CA LEU A 85 -10.40 3.99 17.67
C LEU A 85 -11.76 3.70 18.30
N ALA A 86 -12.35 4.68 18.98
CA ALA A 86 -13.66 4.54 19.61
C ALA A 86 -14.80 4.37 18.59
N LYS A 87 -14.80 5.17 17.50
CA LYS A 87 -15.82 5.12 16.44
C LYS A 87 -15.97 3.74 15.82
N TYR A 88 -14.86 3.05 15.59
CA TYR A 88 -14.85 1.73 14.94
C TYR A 88 -14.69 0.56 15.92
N GLU A 89 -14.67 0.85 17.22
CA GLU A 89 -14.42 -0.11 18.30
C GLU A 89 -13.14 -0.93 18.08
N ILE A 90 -12.06 -0.25 17.67
CA ILE A 90 -10.79 -0.89 17.31
C ILE A 90 -10.05 -1.32 18.57
N ASP A 91 -9.73 -2.61 18.66
CA ASP A 91 -8.93 -3.18 19.74
C ASP A 91 -7.44 -3.00 19.49
N TYR A 92 -7.00 -3.26 18.25
CA TYR A 92 -5.59 -3.17 17.84
C TYR A 92 -5.44 -2.58 16.44
N VAL A 93 -4.30 -1.92 16.21
CA VAL A 93 -3.85 -1.49 14.88
C VAL A 93 -2.70 -2.37 14.43
N ALA A 94 -2.71 -2.82 13.17
CA ALA A 94 -1.68 -3.67 12.59
C ALA A 94 -1.00 -2.99 11.38
N HIS A 95 0.30 -2.73 11.51
CA HIS A 95 1.15 -2.21 10.43
C HIS A 95 2.57 -2.78 10.55
N ASP A 96 3.48 -2.51 9.61
CA ASP A 96 4.89 -2.85 9.81
C ASP A 96 5.50 -2.15 11.04
N GLU A 97 6.52 -2.78 11.63
CA GLU A 97 7.11 -2.37 12.92
C GLU A 97 7.86 -1.04 12.85
N ASP A 98 8.35 -0.70 11.65
CA ASP A 98 9.16 0.48 11.39
C ASP A 98 8.41 1.76 11.78
N ALA A 99 9.15 2.75 12.30
CA ALA A 99 8.58 4.06 12.60
C ALA A 99 8.17 4.72 11.28
N TYR A 100 6.91 5.14 11.19
CA TYR A 100 6.40 5.79 9.99
C TYR A 100 6.41 7.30 10.20
N ALA A 101 7.54 7.92 9.89
CA ALA A 101 7.71 9.36 10.00
C ALA A 101 6.86 10.10 8.95
N SER A 102 6.22 11.18 9.38
CA SER A 102 5.50 12.10 8.50
C SER A 102 5.64 13.54 8.99
N ALA A 103 5.19 14.52 8.21
CA ALA A 103 5.30 15.92 8.58
C ALA A 103 4.64 16.18 9.94
N GLY A 104 5.44 16.57 10.94
CA GLY A 104 4.98 16.83 12.31
C GLY A 104 4.87 15.60 13.23
N HIS A 105 5.22 14.40 12.75
CA HIS A 105 5.14 13.16 13.53
C HIS A 105 6.38 12.28 13.31
N ASP A 106 7.11 11.98 14.38
CA ASP A 106 8.23 11.01 14.32
C ASP A 106 7.72 9.59 13.98
N ASP A 107 6.51 9.26 14.42
CA ASP A 107 5.80 8.03 14.09
C ASP A 107 4.28 8.28 14.16
N VAL A 108 3.57 8.15 13.03
CA VAL A 108 2.10 8.30 12.99
C VAL A 108 1.37 7.24 13.83
N TYR A 109 2.03 6.12 14.15
CA TYR A 109 1.50 5.08 15.03
C TYR A 109 1.92 5.25 16.50
N GLY A 110 2.68 6.29 16.84
CA GLY A 110 3.26 6.50 18.17
C GLY A 110 2.20 6.51 19.29
N TYR A 111 1.04 7.13 19.05
CA TYR A 111 -0.08 7.10 19.99
C TYR A 111 -0.55 5.67 20.27
N VAL A 112 -0.87 4.89 19.23
CA VAL A 112 -1.36 3.50 19.37
C VAL A 112 -0.31 2.61 20.03
N LYS A 113 0.98 2.76 19.66
CA LYS A 113 2.10 2.04 20.28
C LYS A 113 2.19 2.34 21.77
N SER A 114 2.04 3.61 22.18
CA SER A 114 2.05 4.01 23.60
C SER A 114 0.93 3.38 24.44
N GLN A 115 -0.20 3.02 23.80
CA GLN A 115 -1.35 2.38 24.44
C GLN A 115 -1.22 0.85 24.50
N GLY A 116 -0.15 0.26 23.96
CA GLY A 116 0.00 -1.20 23.85
C GLY A 116 -0.99 -1.84 22.87
N LYS A 117 -1.57 -1.06 21.95
CA LYS A 117 -2.59 -1.50 20.98
C LYS A 117 -2.03 -1.74 19.57
N PHE A 118 -0.71 -1.87 19.41
CA PHE A 118 -0.07 -2.04 18.11
C PHE A 118 0.39 -3.50 17.91
N ILE A 119 0.04 -4.08 16.77
CA ILE A 119 0.46 -5.42 16.35
C ILE A 119 1.42 -5.28 15.17
N PRO A 120 2.73 -5.55 15.35
CA PRO A 120 3.67 -5.46 14.24
C PRO A 120 3.44 -6.59 13.24
N THR A 121 3.43 -6.24 11.96
CA THR A 121 3.43 -7.17 10.82
C THR A 121 4.76 -7.11 10.09
N ARG A 122 5.06 -8.13 9.29
CA ARG A 122 6.31 -8.22 8.52
C ARG A 122 6.05 -7.96 7.05
N ARG A 123 6.91 -7.12 6.45
CA ARG A 123 6.93 -6.88 5.01
C ARG A 123 7.29 -8.16 4.26
N THR A 124 6.75 -8.32 3.06
CA THR A 124 7.09 -9.44 2.16
C THR A 124 8.25 -9.01 1.27
N PRO A 125 9.44 -9.65 1.34
CA PRO A 125 10.57 -9.31 0.47
C PRO A 125 10.27 -9.59 -1.00
N GLY A 126 10.86 -8.78 -1.90
CA GLY A 126 10.76 -8.98 -3.36
C GLY A 126 9.46 -8.50 -4.01
N VAL A 127 8.62 -7.77 -3.25
CA VAL A 127 7.50 -7.02 -3.80
C VAL A 127 7.26 -5.71 -3.05
N SER A 128 7.09 -4.63 -3.79
CA SER A 128 6.50 -3.38 -3.33
C SER A 128 5.94 -2.61 -4.52
N THR A 129 5.08 -1.62 -4.28
CA THR A 129 4.63 -0.68 -5.33
C THR A 129 5.83 -0.04 -6.05
N SER A 130 6.87 0.36 -5.30
CA SER A 130 8.10 0.95 -5.87
C SER A 130 8.85 -0.03 -6.78
N GLU A 131 9.01 -1.29 -6.37
CA GLU A 131 9.66 -2.31 -7.21
C GLU A 131 8.84 -2.63 -8.47
N LEU A 132 7.51 -2.63 -8.38
CA LEU A 132 6.65 -2.82 -9.55
C LEU A 132 6.79 -1.65 -10.52
N LEU A 133 6.80 -0.42 -10.00
CA LEU A 133 7.06 0.78 -10.80
C LEU A 133 8.44 0.74 -11.46
N GLU A 134 9.48 0.35 -10.74
CA GLU A 134 10.83 0.21 -11.28
C GLU A 134 10.86 -0.80 -12.45
N ARG A 135 10.23 -1.97 -12.30
CA ARG A 135 10.13 -2.97 -13.37
C ARG A 135 9.39 -2.43 -14.60
N ILE A 136 8.29 -1.70 -14.39
CA ILE A 136 7.51 -1.09 -15.49
C ILE A 136 8.35 -0.02 -16.21
N VAL A 137 8.98 0.89 -15.46
CA VAL A 137 9.78 1.98 -16.04
C VAL A 137 11.02 1.46 -16.74
N SER A 138 11.71 0.48 -16.14
CA SER A 138 12.88 -0.15 -16.74
C SER A 138 12.52 -0.90 -18.02
N GLY A 139 11.48 -1.75 -17.99
CA GLY A 139 11.01 -2.46 -19.19
C GLY A 139 10.52 -1.52 -20.28
N TYR A 140 9.90 -0.40 -19.91
CA TYR A 140 9.52 0.65 -20.86
C TYR A 140 10.75 1.26 -21.54
N ARG A 141 11.76 1.69 -20.77
CA ARG A 141 13.02 2.26 -21.30
C ARG A 141 13.76 1.27 -22.19
N ASN A 142 13.71 -0.02 -21.87
CA ASN A 142 14.33 -1.09 -22.65
C ASN A 142 13.49 -1.54 -23.87
N ARG A 143 12.32 -0.91 -24.10
CA ARG A 143 11.39 -1.24 -25.19
C ARG A 143 10.75 -2.62 -25.08
N ASP A 144 10.82 -3.27 -23.91
CA ASP A 144 10.26 -4.61 -23.66
C ASP A 144 8.73 -4.64 -23.85
N PHE A 145 8.07 -3.48 -23.71
CA PHE A 145 6.62 -3.34 -23.82
C PHE A 145 6.14 -2.72 -25.14
N ASP A 146 7.03 -2.36 -26.07
CA ASP A 146 6.66 -1.61 -27.30
C ASP A 146 5.64 -2.37 -28.17
N GLU A 147 5.82 -3.68 -28.32
CA GLU A 147 4.90 -4.52 -29.09
C GLU A 147 3.51 -4.57 -28.41
N LYS A 148 3.49 -4.69 -27.08
CA LYS A 148 2.25 -4.70 -26.30
C LYS A 148 1.53 -3.35 -26.38
N LEU A 149 2.25 -2.25 -26.23
CA LEU A 149 1.72 -0.88 -26.36
C LEU A 149 1.12 -0.66 -27.75
N THR A 150 1.80 -1.09 -28.81
CA THR A 150 1.29 -1.03 -30.18
C THR A 150 -0.02 -1.82 -30.33
N LYS A 151 -0.07 -3.06 -29.81
CA LYS A 151 -1.28 -3.90 -29.86
C LYS A 151 -2.45 -3.32 -29.07
N MET A 152 -2.16 -2.56 -28.01
CA MET A 152 -3.17 -1.85 -27.23
C MET A 152 -3.65 -0.54 -27.91
N GLY A 153 -3.13 -0.21 -29.09
CA GLY A 153 -3.46 1.04 -29.81
C GLY A 153 -2.72 2.27 -29.28
N HIS A 154 -1.69 2.05 -28.47
CA HIS A 154 -0.90 3.09 -27.80
C HIS A 154 0.54 3.16 -28.35
N ALA A 155 0.67 3.15 -29.68
CA ALA A 155 1.99 3.19 -30.33
C ALA A 155 2.76 4.50 -30.05
N GLU A 156 2.02 5.57 -29.73
CA GLU A 156 2.52 6.88 -29.28
C GLU A 156 3.17 6.84 -27.90
N LEU A 157 2.84 5.83 -27.09
CA LEU A 157 3.44 5.63 -25.77
C LEU A 157 4.69 4.77 -25.83
N ARG A 158 5.20 4.36 -27.01
CA ARG A 158 6.45 3.60 -27.10
C ARG A 158 7.64 4.45 -26.72
N ALA A 159 8.72 3.81 -26.25
CA ALA A 159 9.95 4.53 -25.97
C ALA A 159 10.55 5.06 -27.29
N GLU A 160 10.56 6.39 -27.43
CA GLU A 160 11.25 7.10 -28.49
C GLU A 160 12.59 7.62 -27.97
N GLY A 161 13.69 7.16 -28.57
CA GLY A 161 15.04 7.74 -28.45
C GLY A 161 15.43 8.27 -27.07
N SER A 162 15.39 7.43 -26.03
CA SER A 162 15.86 7.88 -24.72
C SER A 162 17.39 8.02 -24.78
N ASP A 163 17.92 9.18 -24.38
CA ASP A 163 19.38 9.46 -24.28
C ASP A 163 20.15 8.47 -23.37
N TYR A 164 19.44 7.50 -22.78
CA TYR A 164 19.97 6.38 -22.00
C TYR A 164 20.46 5.18 -22.84
N ASP A 165 20.39 5.24 -24.18
CA ASP A 165 20.85 4.16 -25.07
C ASP A 165 22.40 3.95 -25.09
N GLY A 166 23.16 4.63 -24.23
CA GLY A 166 24.62 4.80 -24.40
C GLY A 166 25.60 4.10 -23.45
N GLN A 167 25.22 3.51 -22.30
CA GLN A 167 26.25 3.20 -21.27
C GLN A 167 26.33 1.77 -20.69
N SER A 168 25.40 0.83 -20.96
CA SER A 168 25.49 -0.51 -20.31
C SER A 168 25.99 -1.66 -21.20
N ARG A 169 26.46 -1.43 -22.43
CA ARG A 169 27.00 -2.50 -23.30
C ARG A 169 28.51 -2.43 -23.56
N ARG A 170 29.27 -1.68 -22.74
CA ARG A 170 30.74 -1.72 -22.76
C ARG A 170 31.32 -1.97 -21.37
N ALA A 171 31.26 -3.23 -20.93
CA ALA A 171 32.26 -3.81 -20.05
C ALA A 171 32.30 -5.31 -20.35
N SER A 172 33.30 -5.67 -21.15
CA SER A 172 33.88 -7.01 -21.28
C SER A 172 34.43 -7.51 -19.96
#